data_AF-A0A1H7I804-F1
#
_entry.id   AF-A0A1H7I804-F1
#
_cell.length_a   1.000
_cell.length_b   1.000
_cell.length_c   1.000
_cell.angle_alpha   90.00
_cell.angle_beta   90.00
_cell.angle_gamma   90.00
#
_symmetry.space_group_name_H-M   'P 1'
#
loop_
_entity.id
_entity.type
_entity.pdbx_description
1 polymer ?
#
loop_
_entity_poly.entity_id
_entity_poly.type
_entity_poly.pdbx_seq_one_letter_code
_entity_poly.pdbx_strand_id
1 'polypeptide(L)'
;MRLFCGLTSFLQAMYETLLKLKIMDTIIKNEEDENPLEWYSLTETANSILNGLIAYTCHEEIKELEKECPDTERVKGLQALFVEVHAVNDDPENFQSQDRMKEIIARYGGLLKH
;
A
#
# COMPACT_ATOMS: atom_id res chain seq x y z
N MET A 1 41.65 42.45 -28.42
CA MET A 1 40.64 42.33 -27.34
C MET A 1 39.52 41.38 -27.77
N ARG A 2 39.77 40.06 -27.79
CA ARG A 2 38.77 39.01 -28.09
C ARG A 2 39.17 37.68 -27.43
N LEU A 3 39.15 37.63 -26.10
CA LEU A 3 39.40 36.36 -25.37
C LEU A 3 38.38 36.09 -24.25
N PHE A 4 37.41 36.97 -23.99
CA PHE A 4 36.47 36.82 -22.87
C PHE A 4 35.14 36.12 -23.20
N CYS A 5 34.83 35.87 -24.48
CA CYS A 5 33.52 35.32 -24.90
C CYS A 5 33.43 33.78 -24.85
N GLY A 6 34.56 33.07 -24.79
CA GLY A 6 34.58 31.59 -24.80
C GLY A 6 34.42 30.94 -23.43
N LEU A 7 34.80 31.62 -22.35
CA LEU A 7 34.68 31.10 -20.99
C LEU A 7 33.23 31.10 -20.50
N THR A 8 32.43 32.08 -20.92
CA THR A 8 31.02 32.17 -20.54
C THR A 8 30.16 31.12 -21.23
N SER A 9 30.43 30.80 -22.50
CA SER A 9 29.71 29.75 -23.22
C SER A 9 30.09 28.35 -22.72
N PHE A 10 31.36 28.13 -22.35
CA PHE A 10 31.80 26.86 -21.78
C PHE A 10 31.18 26.60 -20.40
N LEU A 11 31.18 27.59 -19.51
CA LEU A 11 30.57 27.47 -18.18
C LEU A 11 29.04 27.27 -18.27
N GLN A 12 28.38 27.94 -19.22
CA GLN A 12 26.95 27.75 -19.46
C GLN A 12 26.64 26.32 -19.94
N ALA A 13 27.43 25.79 -20.88
CA ALA A 13 27.27 24.42 -21.36
C ALA A 13 27.50 23.39 -20.24
N MET A 14 28.52 23.59 -19.40
CA MET A 14 28.76 22.73 -18.23
C MET A 14 27.59 22.74 -17.25
N TYR A 15 27.03 23.91 -16.95
CA TYR A 15 25.88 24.04 -16.05
C TYR A 15 24.65 23.31 -16.61
N GLU A 16 24.37 23.45 -17.90
CA GLU A 16 23.26 22.75 -18.54
C GLU A 16 23.44 21.24 -18.55
N THR A 17 24.67 20.74 -18.76
CA THR A 17 24.97 19.31 -18.66
C THR A 17 24.79 18.78 -17.25
N LEU A 18 25.25 19.51 -16.24
CA LEU A 18 25.07 19.14 -14.82
C LEU A 18 23.60 19.15 -14.42
N LEU A 19 22.82 20.12 -14.91
CA LEU A 19 21.38 20.18 -14.66
C LEU A 19 20.65 19.00 -15.32
N LYS A 20 21.00 18.65 -16.56
CA LYS A 20 20.44 17.47 -17.26
C LYS A 20 20.78 16.17 -16.54
N LEU A 21 22.02 16.00 -16.08
CA LEU A 21 22.44 14.83 -15.29
C LEU A 21 21.65 14.72 -13.98
N LYS A 22 21.48 15.83 -13.26
CA LYS A 22 20.71 15.86 -12.01
C LYS A 22 19.22 15.54 -12.24
N ILE A 23 18.65 16.02 -13.35
CA ILE A 23 17.28 15.70 -13.74
C ILE A 23 17.15 14.22 -14.09
N MET A 24 18.09 13.65 -14.86
CA MET A 24 18.12 12.21 -15.15
C MET A 24 18.25 11.36 -13.89
N ASP A 25 19.14 11.71 -12.96
CA ASP A 25 19.26 11.00 -11.68
C ASP A 25 17.97 11.05 -10.85
N THR A 26 17.19 12.13 -10.99
CA THR A 26 15.91 12.29 -10.30
C THR A 26 14.81 11.48 -11.00
N ILE A 27 14.82 11.40 -12.33
CA ILE A 27 13.90 10.57 -13.11
C ILE A 27 14.16 9.09 -12.85
N ILE A 28 15.43 8.66 -12.87
CA ILE A 28 15.84 7.28 -12.59
C ILE A 28 15.49 6.86 -11.16
N LYS A 29 15.51 7.78 -10.19
CA LYS A 29 15.06 7.50 -8.81
C LYS A 29 13.54 7.45 -8.65
N ASN A 30 12.77 8.02 -9.59
CA ASN A 30 11.32 7.98 -9.57
C ASN A 30 10.75 6.82 -10.42
N GLU A 31 11.59 6.17 -11.24
CA GLU A 31 11.33 4.84 -11.79
C GLU A 31 11.70 3.79 -10.72
N GLU A 32 11.04 3.83 -9.57
CA GLU A 32 10.76 2.57 -8.86
C GLU A 32 9.76 1.83 -9.75
N ASP A 33 10.27 1.17 -10.79
CA ASP A 33 9.54 0.17 -11.55
C ASP A 33 8.90 -0.76 -10.52
N GLU A 34 7.58 -0.68 -10.38
CA GLU A 34 6.78 -1.50 -9.47
C GLU A 34 7.21 -2.94 -9.63
N ASN A 35 8.02 -3.43 -8.68
CA ASN A 35 8.63 -4.75 -8.81
C ASN A 35 7.49 -5.77 -8.93
N PRO A 36 7.36 -6.51 -10.05
CA PRO A 36 6.23 -7.40 -10.23
C PRO A 36 6.12 -8.49 -9.14
N LEU A 37 7.26 -8.87 -8.55
CA LEU A 37 7.29 -9.80 -7.40
C LEU A 37 6.77 -9.14 -6.12
N GLU A 38 7.05 -7.85 -5.91
CA GLU A 38 6.52 -7.09 -4.78
C GLU A 38 5.01 -6.93 -4.91
N TRP A 39 4.51 -6.62 -6.10
CA TRP A 39 3.07 -6.53 -6.36
C TRP A 39 2.33 -7.83 -6.00
N TYR A 40 2.86 -8.96 -6.46
CA TYR A 40 2.30 -10.27 -6.15
C TYR A 40 2.30 -10.53 -4.63
N SER A 41 3.42 -10.27 -3.96
CA SER A 41 3.54 -10.46 -2.52
C SER A 41 2.58 -9.57 -1.73
N LEU A 42 2.42 -8.31 -2.12
CA LEU A 42 1.46 -7.38 -1.51
C LEU A 42 0.02 -7.84 -1.71
N THR A 43 -0.33 -8.24 -2.93
CA THR A 43 -1.67 -8.73 -3.27
C THR A 43 -2.02 -9.97 -2.45
N GLU A 44 -1.11 -10.96 -2.43
CA GLU A 44 -1.29 -12.20 -1.67
C GLU A 44 -1.41 -11.91 -0.18
N THR A 45 -0.54 -11.06 0.37
CA THR A 45 -0.53 -10.71 1.79
C THR A 45 -1.83 -9.99 2.19
N ALA A 46 -2.23 -8.97 1.43
CA ALA A 46 -3.46 -8.22 1.68
C ALA A 46 -4.69 -9.14 1.62
N ASN A 47 -4.80 -9.97 0.57
CA ASN A 47 -5.89 -10.94 0.43
C ASN A 47 -5.91 -11.96 1.57
N SER A 48 -4.76 -12.48 1.98
CA SER A 48 -4.67 -13.44 3.08
C SER A 48 -5.16 -12.83 4.39
N ILE A 49 -4.78 -11.58 4.68
CA ILE A 49 -5.24 -10.85 5.87
C ILE A 49 -6.75 -10.61 5.83
N LEU A 50 -7.28 -10.07 4.72
CA LEU A 50 -8.70 -9.74 4.61
C LEU A 50 -9.57 -11.01 4.70
N ASN A 51 -9.24 -12.06 3.96
CA ASN A 51 -9.96 -13.33 4.03
C ASN A 51 -9.84 -13.99 5.41
N GLY A 52 -8.67 -13.89 6.04
CA GLY A 52 -8.46 -14.36 7.41
C GLY A 52 -9.38 -13.65 8.41
N LEU A 53 -9.55 -12.33 8.27
CA LEU A 53 -10.44 -11.54 9.14
C LEU A 53 -11.92 -11.85 8.88
N ILE A 54 -12.31 -12.06 7.63
CA ILE A 54 -13.66 -12.51 7.27
C ILE A 54 -13.95 -13.85 7.96
N ALA A 55 -13.04 -14.82 7.84
CA ALA A 55 -13.21 -16.12 8.49
C ALA A 55 -13.23 -16.01 10.03
N TYR A 56 -12.33 -15.20 10.60
CA TYR A 56 -12.26 -14.96 12.05
C TYR A 56 -13.55 -14.37 12.59
N THR A 57 -14.06 -13.30 11.96
CA THR A 57 -15.28 -12.61 12.40
C THR A 57 -16.49 -13.55 12.37
N CYS A 58 -16.66 -14.33 11.30
CA CYS A 58 -17.73 -15.33 11.23
C CYS A 58 -17.59 -16.39 12.34
N HIS A 59 -16.38 -16.91 12.56
CA HIS A 59 -16.15 -17.94 13.58
C HIS A 59 -16.44 -17.43 14.99
N GLU A 60 -15.92 -16.26 15.35
CA GLU A 60 -16.12 -15.66 16.66
C GLU A 60 -17.56 -15.20 16.88
N GLU A 61 -18.27 -14.80 15.83
CA GLU A 61 -19.70 -14.47 15.92
C GLU A 61 -20.52 -15.71 16.26
N ILE A 62 -20.33 -16.82 15.54
CA ILE A 62 -21.00 -18.09 15.82
C ILE A 62 -20.72 -18.53 17.27
N LYS A 63 -19.44 -18.51 17.66
CA LYS A 63 -19.00 -18.87 19.01
C LYS A 63 -19.60 -17.98 20.11
N GLU A 64 -19.82 -16.70 19.83
CA GLU A 64 -20.48 -15.78 20.76
C GLU A 64 -21.97 -16.09 20.90
N LEU A 65 -22.64 -16.34 19.77
CA LEU A 65 -24.07 -16.65 19.70
C LEU A 65 -24.42 -18.00 20.33
N GLU A 66 -23.48 -18.96 20.36
CA GLU A 66 -23.65 -20.26 21.00
C GLU A 66 -23.56 -20.24 22.53
N LYS A 67 -23.17 -19.11 23.14
CA LYS A 67 -23.12 -18.99 24.60
C LYS A 67 -24.52 -18.96 25.22
N GLU A 68 -24.63 -19.39 26.47
CA GLU A 68 -25.89 -19.31 27.23
C GLU A 68 -26.41 -17.87 27.39
N CYS A 69 -25.48 -16.90 27.52
CA CYS A 69 -25.76 -15.46 27.54
C CYS A 69 -24.83 -14.74 26.55
N PRO A 70 -25.20 -14.62 25.26
CA PRO A 70 -24.39 -13.94 24.25
C PRO A 70 -24.18 -12.46 24.54
N ASP A 71 -22.96 -11.96 24.30
CA ASP A 71 -22.69 -10.52 24.32
C ASP A 71 -23.10 -9.87 23.00
N THR A 72 -24.26 -9.19 23.02
CA THR A 72 -24.81 -8.52 21.84
C THR A 72 -23.95 -7.38 21.30
N GLU A 73 -23.17 -6.71 22.14
CA GLU A 73 -22.29 -5.62 21.68
C GLU A 73 -21.06 -6.19 20.99
N ARG A 74 -20.52 -7.30 21.49
CA ARG A 74 -19.46 -8.05 20.81
C ARG A 74 -19.92 -8.56 19.44
N VAL A 75 -21.11 -9.15 19.34
CA VAL A 75 -21.67 -9.62 18.07
C VAL A 75 -21.79 -8.46 17.07
N LYS A 76 -22.33 -7.31 17.49
CA LYS A 76 -22.41 -6.12 16.61
C LYS A 76 -21.04 -5.65 16.16
N GLY A 77 -20.05 -5.66 17.04
CA GLY A 77 -18.67 -5.30 16.70
C GLY A 77 -18.07 -6.23 15.64
N LEU A 78 -18.30 -7.54 15.77
CA LEU A 78 -17.86 -8.55 14.81
C LEU A 78 -18.55 -8.37 13.45
N GLN A 79 -19.86 -8.12 13.45
CA GLN A 79 -20.63 -7.86 12.23
C GLN A 79 -20.18 -6.57 11.52
N ALA A 80 -19.93 -5.50 12.28
CA ALA A 80 -19.43 -4.24 11.72
C ALA A 80 -18.05 -4.42 11.08
N LEU A 81 -17.14 -5.14 11.75
CA LEU A 81 -15.83 -5.46 11.20
C LEU A 81 -15.93 -6.35 9.96
N PHE A 82 -16.80 -7.36 9.97
CA PHE A 82 -17.06 -8.21 8.81
C PHE A 82 -17.49 -7.37 7.60
N VAL A 83 -18.49 -6.50 7.77
CA VAL A 83 -18.99 -5.64 6.68
C VAL A 83 -17.90 -4.72 6.14
N GLU A 84 -17.11 -4.11 7.02
CA GLU A 84 -15.98 -3.26 6.62
C GLU A 84 -14.95 -4.04 5.80
N VAL A 85 -14.45 -5.15 6.33
CA VAL A 85 -13.38 -5.95 5.71
C VAL A 85 -13.86 -6.56 4.40
N HIS A 86 -15.10 -7.05 4.35
CA HIS A 86 -15.70 -7.61 3.15
C HIS A 86 -15.84 -6.55 2.05
N ALA A 87 -16.26 -5.32 2.39
CA ALA A 87 -16.35 -4.23 1.42
C ALA A 87 -14.98 -3.83 0.85
N VAL A 88 -13.92 -3.84 1.67
CA VAL A 88 -12.55 -3.58 1.20
C VAL A 88 -12.06 -4.70 0.28
N ASN A 89 -12.34 -5.96 0.62
CA ASN A 89 -11.92 -7.13 -0.13
C ASN A 89 -12.62 -7.26 -1.49
N ASP A 90 -13.90 -6.90 -1.57
CA ASP A 90 -14.70 -6.98 -2.80
C ASP A 90 -14.38 -5.89 -3.82
N ASP A 91 -13.76 -4.79 -3.38
CA ASP A 91 -13.45 -3.65 -4.23
C ASP A 91 -12.10 -3.84 -4.93
N PRO A 92 -12.09 -4.06 -6.27
CA PRO A 92 -10.86 -4.31 -7.02
C PRO A 92 -9.95 -3.08 -7.08
N GLU A 93 -10.45 -1.86 -6.85
CA GLU A 93 -9.62 -0.64 -6.84
C GLU A 93 -8.59 -0.68 -5.69
N ASN A 94 -8.90 -1.39 -4.60
CA ASN A 94 -7.98 -1.58 -3.47
C ASN A 94 -6.72 -2.38 -3.80
N PHE A 95 -6.71 -3.08 -4.94
CA PHE A 95 -5.59 -3.90 -5.40
C PHE A 95 -4.93 -3.34 -6.67
N GLN A 96 -5.24 -2.10 -7.06
CA GLN A 96 -4.64 -1.41 -8.21
C GLN A 96 -3.47 -0.49 -7.85
N SER A 97 -3.05 -0.46 -6.57
CA SER A 97 -1.93 0.35 -6.12
C SER A 97 -1.17 -0.38 -5.01
N GLN A 98 0.16 -0.41 -5.12
CA GLN A 98 1.01 -0.95 -4.06
C GLN A 98 0.83 -0.20 -2.74
N ASP A 99 0.77 1.13 -2.78
CA ASP A 99 0.56 1.96 -1.60
C ASP A 99 -0.76 1.62 -0.93
N ARG A 100 -1.82 1.42 -1.73
CA ARG A 100 -3.11 1.03 -1.20
C ARG A 100 -3.08 -0.34 -0.52
N MET A 101 -2.39 -1.32 -1.11
CA MET A 101 -2.19 -2.63 -0.46
C MET A 101 -1.35 -2.51 0.81
N LYS A 102 -0.31 -1.66 0.83
CA LYS A 102 0.50 -1.38 2.02
C LYS A 102 -0.34 -0.78 3.16
N GLU A 103 -1.25 0.15 2.85
CA GLU A 103 -2.21 0.69 3.83
C GLU A 103 -3.14 -0.37 4.41
N ILE A 104 -3.68 -1.25 3.56
CA ILE A 104 -4.55 -2.36 3.98
C ILE A 104 -3.79 -3.28 4.94
N ILE A 105 -2.58 -3.69 4.57
CA ILE A 105 -1.72 -4.54 5.41
C ILE A 105 -1.42 -3.84 6.75
N ALA A 106 -1.08 -2.55 6.73
CA ALA A 106 -0.78 -1.79 7.94
C ALA A 106 -1.99 -1.68 8.88
N ARG A 107 -3.20 -1.47 8.32
CA ARG A 107 -4.43 -1.32 9.09
C ARG A 107 -4.92 -2.63 9.70
N TYR A 108 -4.90 -3.71 8.92
CA TYR A 108 -5.56 -4.98 9.28
C TYR A 108 -4.59 -6.06 9.77
N GLY A 109 -3.31 -6.01 9.40
CA GLY A 109 -2.33 -7.07 9.69
C GLY A 109 -2.07 -7.31 11.18
N GLY A 110 -2.35 -6.34 12.04
CA GLY A 110 -2.24 -6.50 13.49
C GLY A 110 -3.42 -7.25 14.14
N LEU A 111 -4.57 -7.33 13.46
CA LEU A 111 -5.82 -7.82 14.03
C LEU A 111 -5.90 -9.36 14.07
N LEU A 112 -5.08 -10.06 13.30
CA LEU A 112 -5.04 -11.52 13.24
C LEU A 112 -4.04 -12.17 14.21
N LYS A 113 -3.27 -11.39 14.99
CA LYS A 113 -2.27 -11.93 15.91
C LYS A 113 -2.95 -12.46 17.19
N HIS A 114 -3.47 -13.68 17.11
CA HIS A 114 -4.00 -14.44 18.24
C HIS A 114 -3.41 -15.84 18.28
#